data_AF-A0A7K0PK02-F1
#
_entry.id   AF-A0A7K0PK02-F1
#
_cell.length_a   1.000
_cell.length_b   1.000
_cell.length_c   1.000
_cell.angle_alpha   90.00
_cell.angle_beta   90.00
_cell.angle_gamma   90.00
#
_symmetry.space_group_name_H-M   'P 1'
#
loop_
_entity.id
_entity.type
_entity.pdbx_description
1 polymer ?
#
loop_
_entity_poly.entity_id
_entity_poly.type
_entity_poly.pdbx_seq_one_letter_code
_entity_poly.pdbx_strand_id
1 'polypeptide(L)'
;MLNLLNMKIAKIINDQIFIDEHTQMFPTVAFPPDGTVPQPFMEFHNLYEVVDNVSYNSKTQKLKSISPTLIDNKVYIVEVIDKSQEECNIELLIDVRLKRDKLLKESDIYVLSDRWDSYSDEKKLRWKEYRQKLRDVPQEFVEHLDNVFWPSMPII
;
A
#
# COMPACT_ATOMS: atom_id res chain seq x y z
N MET A 1 -17.10 -8.63 18.13
CA MET A 1 -16.24 -9.75 17.72
C MET A 1 -14.81 -9.33 17.96
N LEU A 2 -14.12 -9.97 18.91
CA LEU A 2 -12.67 -9.82 19.05
C LEU A 2 -12.04 -10.52 17.85
N ASN A 3 -11.28 -9.81 17.03
CA ASN A 3 -10.40 -10.46 16.06
C ASN A 3 -9.33 -11.19 16.88
N LEU A 4 -9.46 -12.52 17.00
CA LEU A 4 -8.40 -13.35 17.56
C LEU A 4 -7.22 -13.28 16.59
N LEU A 5 -6.06 -12.87 17.10
CA LEU A 5 -4.85 -12.72 16.29
C LEU A 5 -4.24 -14.10 16.07
N ASN A 6 -4.67 -14.86 15.05
CA ASN A 6 -4.14 -16.20 14.86
C ASN A 6 -2.70 -16.19 14.34
N MET A 7 -1.76 -16.73 15.11
CA MET A 7 -0.39 -17.00 14.66
C MET A 7 -0.36 -18.11 13.59
N LYS A 8 0.37 -17.87 12.49
CA LYS A 8 0.71 -18.90 11.49
C LYS A 8 1.93 -19.70 11.95
N ILE A 9 1.83 -21.02 11.80
CA ILE A 9 2.87 -21.96 12.17
C ILE A 9 3.17 -22.90 11.01
N ALA A 10 4.39 -23.42 10.99
CA ALA A 10 4.84 -24.39 10.01
C ALA A 10 5.25 -25.69 10.68
N LYS A 11 5.00 -26.81 10.00
CA LYS A 11 5.49 -28.13 10.37
C LYS A 11 6.21 -28.76 9.18
N ILE A 12 7.36 -29.35 9.43
CA ILE A 12 8.18 -30.00 8.39
C ILE A 12 8.01 -31.51 8.50
N ILE A 13 7.54 -32.16 7.43
CA ILE A 13 7.34 -33.61 7.37
C ILE A 13 7.90 -34.09 6.02
N ASN A 14 8.87 -35.01 6.05
CA ASN A 14 9.50 -35.57 4.83
C ASN A 14 9.98 -34.48 3.85
N ASP A 15 10.72 -33.49 4.37
CA ASP A 15 11.22 -32.31 3.63
C ASP A 15 10.15 -31.40 3.00
N GLN A 16 8.86 -31.63 3.30
CA GLN A 16 7.77 -30.76 2.91
C GLN A 16 7.34 -29.85 4.06
N ILE A 17 7.14 -28.57 3.76
CA ILE A 17 6.71 -27.55 4.73
C ILE A 17 5.20 -27.36 4.62
N PHE A 18 4.49 -27.67 5.70
CA PHE A 18 3.05 -27.47 5.85
C PHE A 18 2.81 -26.24 6.70
N ILE A 19 2.02 -25.29 6.19
CA ILE A 19 1.72 -24.03 6.88
C ILE A 19 0.23 -23.93 7.10
N ASP A 20 -0.17 -23.59 8.32
CA ASP A 20 -1.55 -23.25 8.65
C ASP A 20 -1.60 -22.33 9.88
N GLU A 21 -2.79 -21.83 10.21
CA GLU A 21 -3.03 -21.21 11.50
C GLU A 21 -2.96 -22.26 12.61
N HIS A 22 -2.43 -21.86 13.77
CA HIS A 22 -2.25 -22.78 14.89
C HIS A 22 -3.56 -23.43 15.38
N THR A 23 -4.68 -22.70 15.30
CA THR A 23 -6.02 -23.21 15.65
C THR A 23 -6.57 -24.21 14.64
N GLN A 24 -6.15 -24.15 13.37
CA GLN A 24 -6.54 -25.13 12.34
C GLN A 24 -5.68 -26.39 12.41
N MET A 25 -4.37 -26.23 12.66
CA MET A 25 -3.46 -27.36 12.80
C MET A 25 -3.69 -28.14 14.11
N PHE A 26 -4.18 -27.47 15.16
CA PHE A 26 -4.48 -28.07 16.47
C PHE A 26 -5.88 -27.66 16.98
N PRO A 27 -6.97 -28.15 16.36
CA PRO A 27 -8.33 -27.68 16.63
C PRO A 27 -8.87 -28.09 18.01
N THR A 28 -8.22 -29.05 18.68
CA THR A 28 -8.59 -29.52 20.02
C THR A 28 -7.78 -28.88 21.13
N VAL A 29 -6.82 -28.00 20.80
CA VAL A 29 -5.95 -27.34 21.77
C VAL A 29 -6.46 -25.92 22.03
N ALA A 30 -6.62 -25.57 23.31
CA ALA A 30 -6.94 -24.21 23.71
C ALA A 30 -5.65 -23.39 23.81
N PHE A 31 -5.50 -22.42 22.90
CA PHE A 31 -4.35 -21.51 22.89
C PHE A 31 -4.62 -20.25 23.72
N PRO A 32 -3.54 -19.56 24.16
CA PRO A 32 -3.65 -18.25 24.79
C PRO A 32 -4.55 -17.27 24.01
N PRO A 33 -5.33 -16.42 24.71
CA PRO A 33 -6.25 -15.48 24.05
C PRO A 33 -5.55 -14.35 23.31
N ASP A 34 -4.25 -14.16 23.53
CA ASP A 34 -3.41 -13.24 22.76
C ASP A 34 -3.05 -13.77 21.36
N GLY A 35 -3.42 -15.03 21.07
CA GLY A 35 -3.23 -15.65 19.78
C GLY A 35 -1.80 -16.16 19.52
N THR A 36 -0.96 -16.16 20.55
CA THR A 36 0.40 -16.71 20.48
C THR A 36 0.42 -18.21 20.75
N VAL A 37 1.41 -18.89 20.18
CA VAL A 37 1.69 -20.30 20.51
C VAL A 37 2.86 -20.34 21.51
N PRO A 38 2.69 -20.95 22.70
CA PRO A 38 3.77 -21.05 23.68
C PRO A 38 5.00 -21.78 23.12
N GLN A 39 6.19 -21.26 23.40
CA GLN A 39 7.46 -21.83 22.93
C GLN A 39 7.63 -23.34 23.27
N PRO A 40 7.29 -23.83 24.48
CA PRO A 40 7.39 -25.27 24.77
C PRO A 40 6.47 -26.13 23.89
N PHE A 41 5.32 -25.59 23.47
CA PHE A 41 4.41 -26.29 22.56
C PHE A 41 5.00 -26.38 21.15
N MET A 42 5.63 -25.29 20.68
CA MET A 42 6.33 -25.26 19.40
C MET A 42 7.44 -26.32 19.34
N GLU A 43 8.27 -26.38 20.38
CA GLU A 43 9.38 -27.34 20.48
C GLU A 43 8.90 -28.79 20.54
N PHE A 44 7.91 -29.09 21.39
CA PHE A 44 7.37 -30.44 21.55
C PHE A 44 6.77 -30.98 20.23
N HIS A 45 6.14 -30.12 19.45
CA HIS A 45 5.51 -30.49 18.18
C HIS A 45 6.42 -30.30 16.94
N ASN A 46 7.68 -29.88 17.13
CA ASN A 46 8.62 -29.52 16.07
C ASN A 46 8.04 -28.51 15.06
N LEU A 47 7.46 -27.44 15.60
CA LEU A 47 6.82 -26.37 14.85
C LEU A 47 7.77 -25.17 14.71
N TYR A 48 7.56 -24.42 13.64
CA TYR A 48 8.32 -23.22 13.32
C TYR A 48 7.36 -22.03 13.19
N GLU A 49 7.80 -20.86 13.66
CA GLU A 49 7.09 -19.61 13.41
C GLU A 49 7.14 -19.29 11.92
N VAL A 50 5.99 -18.89 11.36
CA VAL A 50 5.91 -18.44 9.96
C VAL A 50 6.03 -16.92 9.92
N VAL A 51 7.01 -16.45 9.17
CA VAL A 51 7.24 -15.04 8.91
C VAL A 51 6.65 -14.70 7.55
N ASP A 52 5.53 -13.99 7.57
CA ASP A 52 4.82 -13.49 6.40
C ASP A 52 4.88 -11.95 6.29
N ASN A 53 5.53 -11.31 7.24
CA ASN A 53 5.78 -9.88 7.26
C ASN A 53 7.16 -9.59 7.85
N VAL A 54 7.93 -8.75 7.15
CA VAL A 54 9.28 -8.31 7.53
C VAL A 54 9.31 -6.80 7.42
N SER A 55 10.09 -6.10 8.24
CA SER A 55 10.27 -4.65 8.08
C SER A 55 11.00 -4.33 6.78
N TYR A 56 10.48 -3.40 5.98
CA TYR A 56 11.09 -2.95 4.72
C TYR A 56 10.84 -1.46 4.47
N ASN A 57 11.60 -0.85 3.56
CA ASN A 57 11.31 0.51 3.11
C ASN A 57 10.18 0.48 2.07
N SER A 58 8.96 0.85 2.48
CA SER A 58 7.78 0.79 1.61
C SER A 58 7.84 1.71 0.39
N LYS A 59 8.80 2.64 0.29
CA LYS A 59 8.98 3.48 -0.90
C LYS A 59 9.76 2.78 -1.99
N THR A 60 10.80 2.02 -1.63
CA THR A 60 11.76 1.44 -2.58
C THR A 60 11.67 -0.08 -2.66
N GLN A 61 11.02 -0.72 -1.69
CA GLN A 61 10.95 -2.16 -1.54
C GLN A 61 9.50 -2.63 -1.39
N LYS A 62 9.30 -3.93 -1.62
CA LYS A 62 8.03 -4.63 -1.42
C LYS A 62 8.28 -6.04 -0.91
N LEU A 63 7.27 -6.63 -0.28
CA LEU A 63 7.26 -8.04 0.05
C LEU A 63 6.77 -8.84 -1.15
N LYS A 64 7.54 -9.84 -1.55
CA LYS A 64 7.16 -10.80 -2.58
C LYS A 64 6.96 -12.16 -1.94
N SER A 65 5.82 -12.79 -2.21
CA SER A 65 5.56 -14.16 -1.76
C SER A 65 6.53 -15.13 -2.43
N ILE A 66 7.09 -16.02 -1.62
CA ILE A 66 8.01 -17.08 -2.05
C ILE A 66 7.54 -18.44 -1.57
N SER A 67 8.13 -19.49 -2.12
CA SER A 67 8.01 -20.83 -1.55
C SER A 67 8.53 -20.83 -0.11
N PRO A 68 7.85 -21.51 0.83
CA PRO A 68 8.27 -21.60 2.22
C PRO A 68 9.73 -22.04 2.34
N THR A 69 10.54 -21.28 3.07
CA THR A 69 11.96 -21.56 3.26
C THR A 69 12.33 -21.43 4.74
N LEU A 70 13.01 -22.45 5.27
CA LEU A 70 13.51 -22.44 6.65
C LEU A 70 14.85 -21.69 6.73
N ILE A 71 14.89 -20.61 7.51
CA ILE A 71 16.08 -19.80 7.78
C ILE A 71 16.08 -19.45 9.27
N ASP A 72 17.18 -19.71 9.97
CA ASP A 72 17.36 -19.37 11.40
C ASP A 72 16.16 -19.78 12.29
N ASN A 73 15.69 -21.02 12.14
CA ASN A 73 14.57 -21.59 12.90
C ASN A 73 13.21 -20.90 12.68
N LYS A 74 13.05 -20.15 11.58
CA LYS A 74 11.78 -19.57 11.15
C LYS A 74 11.49 -19.93 9.70
N VAL A 75 10.22 -20.04 9.34
CA VAL A 75 9.79 -20.30 7.97
C VAL A 75 9.34 -19.01 7.33
N TYR A 76 10.09 -18.54 6.33
CA TYR A 76 9.75 -17.36 5.56
C TYR A 76 8.88 -17.74 4.37
N ILE A 77 7.78 -17.01 4.19
CA ILE A 77 6.94 -17.09 2.98
C ILE A 77 6.94 -15.79 2.17
N VAL A 78 7.72 -14.82 2.63
CA VAL A 78 7.97 -13.55 1.94
C VAL A 78 9.45 -13.26 1.90
N GLU A 79 9.87 -12.59 0.84
CA GLU A 79 11.18 -11.97 0.72
C GLU A 79 11.01 -10.46 0.48
N VAL A 80 11.98 -9.67 0.94
CA VAL A 80 12.06 -8.25 0.62
C VAL A 80 12.79 -8.10 -0.70
N ILE A 81 12.14 -7.49 -1.69
CA ILE A 81 12.76 -7.14 -2.97
C ILE A 81 12.60 -5.66 -3.27
N ASP A 82 13.50 -5.13 -4.10
CA ASP A 82 13.36 -3.79 -4.62
C ASP A 82 12.18 -3.72 -5.60
N LYS A 83 11.48 -2.58 -5.57
CA LYS A 83 10.45 -2.26 -6.56
C LYS A 83 11.10 -2.05 -7.92
N SER A 84 10.41 -2.50 -8.96
CA SER A 84 10.78 -2.11 -10.32
C SER A 84 10.53 -0.62 -10.55
N GLN A 85 11.22 -0.03 -11.52
CA GLN A 85 10.98 1.37 -11.90
C GLN A 85 9.52 1.61 -12.32
N GLU A 86 8.90 0.64 -12.98
CA GLU A 86 7.49 0.70 -13.38
C GLU A 86 6.57 0.81 -12.17
N GLU A 87 6.80 0.01 -11.13
CA GLU A 87 5.99 0.07 -9.90
C GLU A 87 6.15 1.40 -9.17
N CYS A 88 7.38 1.92 -9.09
CA CYS A 88 7.63 3.25 -8.56
C CYS A 88 6.89 4.33 -9.37
N ASN A 89 6.89 4.24 -10.70
CA ASN A 89 6.20 5.19 -11.57
C ASN A 89 4.68 5.11 -11.41
N ILE A 90 4.11 3.91 -11.28
CA ILE A 90 2.67 3.72 -11.04
C ILE A 90 2.25 4.38 -9.73
N GLU A 91 3.01 4.17 -8.64
CA GLU A 91 2.72 4.79 -7.34
C GLU A 91 2.80 6.32 -7.41
N LEU A 92 3.86 6.86 -8.03
CA LEU A 92 3.99 8.30 -8.24
C LEU A 92 2.83 8.86 -9.08
N LEU A 93 2.37 8.14 -10.10
CA LEU A 93 1.25 8.57 -10.94
C LEU A 93 -0.06 8.63 -10.16
N ILE A 94 -0.27 7.71 -9.23
CA ILE A 94 -1.41 7.74 -8.31
C ILE A 94 -1.36 9.00 -7.45
N ASP A 95 -0.21 9.31 -6.85
CA ASP A 95 -0.02 10.51 -6.02
C ASP A 95 -0.27 11.80 -6.82
N VAL A 96 0.24 11.86 -8.05
CA VAL A 96 0.00 12.99 -8.97
C VAL A 96 -1.49 13.14 -9.27
N ARG A 97 -2.21 12.04 -9.56
CA ARG A 97 -3.66 12.08 -9.81
C ARG A 97 -4.45 12.52 -8.58
N LEU A 98 -4.10 12.02 -7.39
CA LEU A 98 -4.71 12.43 -6.13
C LEU A 98 -4.52 13.93 -5.87
N LYS A 99 -3.32 14.47 -6.13
CA LYS A 99 -3.04 15.89 -6.00
C LYS A 99 -3.81 16.73 -7.01
N ARG A 100 -3.90 16.29 -8.27
CA ARG A 100 -4.77 16.93 -9.29
C ARG A 100 -6.21 17.00 -8.81
N ASP A 101 -6.76 15.89 -8.34
CA ASP A 101 -8.17 15.80 -7.93
C ASP A 101 -8.44 16.71 -6.73
N LYS A 102 -7.50 16.79 -5.78
CA LYS A 102 -7.54 17.75 -4.68
C LYS A 102 -7.59 19.20 -5.18
N LEU A 103 -6.69 19.61 -6.08
CA LEU A 103 -6.63 20.99 -6.59
C LEU A 103 -7.85 21.36 -7.47
N LEU A 104 -8.38 20.41 -8.25
CA LEU A 104 -9.64 20.59 -8.96
C LEU A 104 -10.79 20.78 -7.98
N LYS A 105 -10.90 19.94 -6.94
CA LYS A 105 -11.92 20.09 -5.91
C LYS A 105 -11.83 21.43 -5.17
N GLU A 106 -10.63 21.85 -4.80
CA GLU A 106 -10.39 23.14 -4.15
C GLU A 106 -10.78 24.33 -5.05
N SER A 107 -10.68 24.18 -6.36
CA SER A 107 -11.06 25.23 -7.31
C SER A 107 -12.53 25.19 -7.77
N ASP A 108 -13.32 24.18 -7.37
CA ASP A 108 -14.72 24.04 -7.80
C ASP A 108 -15.57 25.24 -7.39
N ILE A 109 -15.33 25.81 -6.21
CA ILE A 109 -16.06 26.98 -5.72
C ILE A 109 -15.96 28.19 -6.67
N TYR A 110 -14.88 28.32 -7.45
CA TYR A 110 -14.68 29.45 -8.36
C TYR A 110 -15.31 29.25 -9.74
N VAL A 111 -15.85 28.06 -10.02
CA VAL A 111 -16.52 27.73 -11.28
C VAL A 111 -18.01 27.39 -11.10
N LEU A 112 -18.56 27.60 -9.90
CA LEU A 112 -20.01 27.52 -9.65
C LEU A 112 -20.73 28.63 -10.42
N SER A 113 -21.91 28.33 -10.97
CA SER A 113 -22.72 29.24 -11.80
C SER A 113 -22.87 30.63 -11.19
N ASP A 114 -23.24 30.70 -9.91
CA ASP A 114 -23.54 31.96 -9.22
C ASP A 114 -22.34 32.92 -9.20
N ARG A 115 -21.13 32.37 -9.02
CA ARG A 115 -19.90 33.17 -9.11
C ARG A 115 -19.48 33.38 -10.55
N TRP A 116 -19.61 32.34 -11.37
CA TRP A 116 -19.19 32.34 -12.76
C TRP A 116 -19.86 33.45 -13.55
N ASP A 117 -21.16 33.64 -13.37
CA ASP A 117 -21.93 34.66 -14.09
C ASP A 117 -21.51 36.08 -13.72
N SER A 118 -21.00 36.28 -12.49
CA SER A 118 -20.47 37.57 -12.01
C SER A 118 -19.05 37.89 -12.52
N TYR A 119 -18.34 36.94 -13.11
CA TYR A 119 -16.96 37.13 -13.53
C TYR A 119 -16.85 37.78 -14.91
N SER A 120 -15.82 38.63 -15.06
CA SER A 120 -15.35 39.07 -16.37
C SER A 120 -14.85 37.89 -17.21
N ASP A 121 -14.85 38.06 -18.53
CA ASP A 121 -14.36 37.02 -19.45
C ASP A 121 -12.89 36.67 -19.21
N GLU A 122 -12.07 37.66 -18.84
CA GLU A 122 -10.67 37.43 -18.47
C GLU A 122 -10.55 36.52 -17.24
N LYS A 123 -11.36 36.76 -16.20
CA LYS A 123 -11.36 35.94 -14.99
C LYS A 123 -11.86 34.52 -15.27
N LYS A 124 -12.88 34.39 -16.12
CA LYS A 124 -13.36 33.09 -16.61
C LYS A 124 -12.26 32.34 -17.37
N LEU A 125 -11.52 33.02 -18.23
CA LEU A 125 -10.42 32.44 -19.00
C LEU A 125 -9.32 31.91 -18.07
N ARG A 126 -8.87 32.72 -17.10
CA ARG A 126 -7.84 32.31 -16.12
C ARG A 126 -8.21 31.03 -15.36
N TRP A 127 -9.47 30.90 -14.91
CA TRP A 127 -9.96 29.70 -14.22
C TRP A 127 -10.07 28.48 -15.15
N LYS A 128 -10.50 28.68 -16.41
CA LYS A 128 -10.52 27.62 -17.43
C LYS A 128 -9.12 27.09 -17.68
N GLU A 129 -8.16 27.97 -17.95
CA GLU A 129 -6.75 27.62 -18.21
C GLU A 129 -6.11 26.92 -17.02
N TYR A 130 -6.32 27.43 -15.80
CA TYR A 130 -5.82 26.80 -14.59
C TYR A 130 -6.31 25.36 -14.45
N ARG A 131 -7.62 25.12 -14.55
CA ARG A 131 -8.21 23.78 -14.42
C ARG A 131 -7.84 22.87 -15.58
N GLN A 132 -7.60 23.41 -16.78
CA GLN A 132 -7.11 22.65 -17.91
C GLN A 132 -5.67 22.16 -17.66
N LYS A 133 -4.76 23.07 -17.29
CA LYS A 133 -3.38 22.73 -16.91
C LYS A 133 -3.32 21.65 -15.83
N LEU A 134 -4.19 21.72 -14.82
CA LEU A 134 -4.29 20.65 -13.80
C LEU A 134 -4.63 19.28 -14.42
N ARG A 135 -5.54 19.23 -15.39
CA ARG A 135 -5.95 17.97 -16.04
C ARG A 135 -4.86 17.41 -16.95
N ASP A 136 -4.04 18.27 -17.51
CA ASP A 136 -2.98 17.91 -18.46
C ASP A 136 -1.73 17.35 -17.74
N VAL A 137 -1.47 17.77 -16.49
CA VAL A 137 -0.31 17.34 -15.67
C VAL A 137 -0.03 15.82 -15.70
N PRO A 138 -0.98 14.90 -15.43
CA PRO A 138 -0.67 13.46 -15.45
C PRO A 138 -0.24 12.91 -16.82
N GLN A 139 -0.53 13.63 -17.91
CA GLN A 139 -0.14 13.26 -19.27
C GLN A 139 1.18 13.93 -19.69
N GLU A 140 1.44 15.15 -19.21
CA GLU A 140 2.66 15.90 -19.52
C GLU A 140 3.89 15.34 -18.79
N PHE A 141 3.72 14.79 -17.59
CA PHE A 141 4.84 14.37 -16.73
C PHE A 141 5.01 12.85 -16.61
N VAL A 142 4.49 12.06 -17.58
CA VAL A 142 4.54 10.58 -17.54
C VAL A 142 5.95 10.03 -17.30
N GLU A 143 6.98 10.71 -17.80
CA GLU A 143 8.39 10.29 -17.69
C GLU A 143 9.15 10.97 -16.51
N HIS A 144 8.55 11.98 -15.86
CA HIS A 144 9.19 12.82 -14.82
C HIS A 144 8.22 13.14 -13.67
N LEU A 145 7.59 12.09 -13.11
CA LEU A 145 6.57 12.22 -12.07
C LEU A 145 7.13 12.70 -10.72
N ASP A 146 8.45 12.66 -10.54
CA ASP A 146 9.17 13.13 -9.36
C ASP A 146 9.37 14.67 -9.33
N ASN A 147 9.22 15.33 -10.48
CA ASN A 147 9.42 16.78 -10.61
C ASN A 147 8.26 17.48 -11.35
N VAL A 148 7.04 17.26 -10.87
CA VAL A 148 5.83 17.84 -11.45
C VAL A 148 5.66 19.31 -11.06
N PHE A 149 5.56 20.19 -12.07
CA PHE A 149 5.21 21.59 -11.88
C PHE A 149 3.69 21.78 -11.84
N TRP A 150 3.18 22.35 -10.75
CA TRP A 150 1.75 22.60 -10.57
C TRP A 150 1.41 24.06 -10.91
N PRO A 151 0.35 24.33 -11.68
CA PRO A 151 -0.06 25.69 -11.96
C PRO A 151 -0.45 26.39 -10.65
N SER A 152 -0.12 27.68 -10.55
CA SER A 152 -0.54 28.51 -9.42
C SER A 152 -2.02 28.87 -9.56
N MET A 153 -2.74 28.87 -8.44
CA MET A 153 -4.13 29.31 -8.41
C MET A 153 -4.25 30.76 -8.91
N PRO A 154 -5.23 31.10 -9.77
CA PRO A 154 -5.43 32.47 -10.21
C PRO A 154 -5.70 33.39 -9.02
N ILE A 155 -4.93 34.49 -8.91
CA ILE A 155 -5.21 35.55 -7.96
C ILE A 155 -6.44 36.31 -8.46
N ILE A 156 -7.39 36.53 -7.54
CA ILE A 156 -8.67 37.22 -7.77
C ILE A 156 -8.46 38.72 -7.91
#